data_AF-A0A0F7JZM7-F1
#
_entry.id   AF-A0A0F7JZM7-F1
#
_cell.length_a   1.000
_cell.length_b   1.000
_cell.length_c   1.000
_cell.angle_alpha   90.00
_cell.angle_beta   90.00
_cell.angle_gamma   90.00
#
_symmetry.space_group_name_H-M   'P 1'
#
loop_
_entity.id
_entity.type
_entity.pdbx_description
1 polymer ?
#
loop_
_entity_poly.entity_id
_entity_poly.type
_entity_poly.pdbx_seq_one_letter_code
_entity_poly.pdbx_strand_id
1 'polypeptide(L)'
;MESKTQFLNDWEGGGVELIKRAFKIGDESLSGIELLLASYSRDAFCGEAFVLFRRGMSLYEVNASHDSSDGMDGQWEPEETLLMALEFRLERGRLGLRTDGKNLFADELRFLLAELKANGFS
;
A
#
# COMPACT_ATOMS: atom_id res chain seq x y z
N MET A 1 -17.93 3.02 10.82
CA MET A 1 -16.65 2.86 11.52
C MET A 1 -15.61 3.47 10.61
N GLU A 2 -14.81 4.41 11.12
CA GLU A 2 -13.69 4.96 10.35
C GLU A 2 -12.68 3.81 10.15
N SER A 3 -12.44 3.39 8.90
CA SER A 3 -11.41 2.38 8.63
C SER A 3 -10.07 3.02 8.99
N LYS A 4 -9.45 2.51 10.05
CA LYS A 4 -8.17 3.02 10.54
C LYS A 4 -7.11 2.62 9.54
N THR A 5 -6.46 3.61 8.91
CA THR A 5 -5.34 3.37 8.00
C THR A 5 -4.26 2.54 8.70
N GLN A 6 -3.86 1.44 8.05
CA GLN A 6 -2.83 0.56 8.56
C GLN A 6 -1.48 0.94 7.95
N PHE A 7 -0.55 1.39 8.79
CA PHE A 7 0.84 1.63 8.39
C PHE A 7 1.71 0.51 8.92
N LEU A 8 2.45 -0.14 8.03
CA LEU A 8 3.22 -1.35 8.32
C LEU A 8 4.72 -1.16 8.05
N ASN A 9 5.54 -1.99 8.70
CA ASN A 9 6.99 -2.06 8.51
C ASN A 9 7.67 -0.70 8.82
N ASP A 10 8.49 -0.16 7.92
CA ASP A 10 9.21 1.10 8.13
C ASP A 10 8.27 2.32 8.28
N TRP A 11 6.99 2.19 7.94
CA TRP A 11 5.98 3.23 8.18
C TRP A 11 5.15 3.03 9.43
N GLU A 12 5.38 1.95 10.20
CA GLU A 12 4.69 1.72 11.46
C GLU A 12 4.86 2.93 12.40
N GLY A 13 3.75 3.61 12.71
CA GLY A 13 3.72 4.79 13.59
C GLY A 13 4.11 6.13 12.95
N GLY A 14 4.52 6.17 11.67
CA GLY A 14 4.95 7.40 11.01
C GLY A 14 3.88 8.15 10.21
N GLY A 15 2.78 7.47 9.88
CA GLY A 15 1.62 8.09 9.25
C GLY A 15 1.86 8.61 7.83
N VAL A 16 0.96 9.49 7.38
CA VAL A 16 0.91 10.02 6.01
C VAL A 16 2.14 10.85 5.63
N GLU A 17 2.78 11.50 6.60
CA GLU A 17 3.97 12.33 6.36
C GLU A 17 5.16 11.51 5.86
N LEU A 18 5.29 10.24 6.26
CA LEU A 18 6.33 9.36 5.72
C LEU A 18 6.09 8.99 4.25
N ILE A 19 4.82 8.82 3.86
CA ILE A 19 4.45 8.56 2.46
C ILE A 19 4.80 9.79 1.60
N LYS A 20 4.39 10.98 2.03
CA LYS A 20 4.73 12.24 1.34
C LYS A 20 6.23 12.38 1.14
N ARG A 21 7.01 12.11 2.18
CA ARG A 21 8.47 12.18 2.12
C ARG A 21 9.08 11.13 1.20
N ALA A 22 8.57 9.90 1.22
CA ALA A 22 9.10 8.79 0.42
C ALA A 22 8.87 9.01 -1.08
N PHE A 23 7.68 9.50 -1.45
CA PHE A 23 7.29 9.75 -2.84
C PHE A 23 7.52 11.18 -3.32
N LYS A 24 7.95 12.08 -2.42
CA LYS A 24 8.03 13.54 -2.63
C LYS A 24 6.75 14.15 -3.22
N ILE A 25 5.60 13.69 -2.74
CA ILE A 25 4.28 14.21 -3.13
C ILE A 25 3.77 15.25 -2.13
N GLY A 26 2.96 16.18 -2.62
CA GLY A 26 2.26 17.15 -1.78
C GLY A 26 0.88 16.66 -1.33
N ASP A 27 0.22 17.48 -0.52
CA ASP A 27 -1.14 17.23 -0.04
C ASP A 27 -2.17 17.12 -1.17
N GLU A 28 -1.91 17.69 -2.36
CA GLU A 28 -2.83 17.60 -3.48
C GLU A 28 -3.04 16.16 -3.98
N SER A 29 -1.99 15.33 -3.93
CA SER A 29 -2.05 13.93 -4.37
C SER A 29 -2.82 13.04 -3.40
N LEU A 30 -2.96 13.49 -2.15
CA LEU A 30 -3.65 12.79 -1.07
C LEU A 30 -5.03 13.40 -0.77
N SER A 31 -5.41 14.46 -1.47
CA SER A 31 -6.70 15.11 -1.27
C SER A 31 -7.85 14.25 -1.80
N GLY A 32 -8.83 13.98 -0.94
CA GLY A 32 -10.01 13.19 -1.32
C GLY A 32 -9.76 11.69 -1.47
N ILE A 33 -8.63 11.17 -0.97
CA ILE A 33 -8.37 9.74 -0.86
C ILE A 33 -8.49 9.28 0.59
N GLU A 34 -8.97 8.05 0.78
CA GLU A 34 -9.00 7.35 2.05
C GLU A 34 -7.90 6.28 2.01
N LEU A 35 -6.79 6.52 2.73
CA LEU A 35 -5.71 5.54 2.84
C LEU A 35 -6.19 4.36 3.68
N LEU A 36 -6.04 3.14 3.15
CA LEU A 36 -6.48 1.91 3.81
C LEU A 36 -5.29 1.14 4.38
N LEU A 37 -4.26 0.93 3.56
CA LEU A 37 -3.05 0.21 3.95
C LEU A 37 -1.83 0.84 3.27
N ALA A 38 -0.75 0.98 4.00
CA ALA A 38 0.53 1.43 3.48
C ALA A 38 1.66 0.61 4.12
N SER A 39 2.45 -0.05 3.30
CA SER A 39 3.59 -0.84 3.74
C SER A 39 4.82 -0.40 2.97
N TYR A 40 5.87 -0.05 3.69
CA TYR A 40 7.19 0.17 3.10
C TYR A 40 8.19 -0.72 3.81
N SER A 41 8.91 -1.54 3.04
CA SER A 41 10.00 -2.33 3.58
C SER A 41 11.25 -2.06 2.78
N ARG A 42 12.33 -1.79 3.49
CA ARG A 42 13.65 -1.62 2.90
C ARG A 42 14.67 -2.59 3.48
N ASP A 43 15.62 -2.96 2.65
CA ASP A 43 16.88 -3.54 3.08
C ASP A 43 18.02 -2.51 2.91
N ALA A 44 19.26 -2.97 2.99
CA ALA A 44 20.44 -2.12 2.89
C ALA A 44 20.67 -1.54 1.47
N PHE A 45 20.02 -2.09 0.45
CA PHE A 45 20.26 -1.78 -0.96
C PHE A 45 18.99 -1.40 -1.71
N CYS A 46 17.86 -2.01 -1.40
CA CYS A 46 16.60 -1.86 -2.12
C CYS A 46 15.45 -1.62 -1.14
N GLY A 47 14.38 -1.02 -1.62
CA GLY A 47 13.12 -0.91 -0.88
C GLY A 47 11.92 -1.03 -1.79
N GLU A 48 10.84 -1.56 -1.23
CA GLU A 48 9.56 -1.78 -1.90
C GLU A 48 8.45 -1.16 -1.06
N ALA A 49 7.59 -0.37 -1.70
CA ALA A 49 6.40 0.19 -1.09
C ALA A 49 5.14 -0.27 -1.81
N PHE A 50 4.12 -0.48 -0.99
CA PHE A 50 2.77 -0.76 -1.41
C PHE A 50 1.83 0.17 -0.65
N VAL A 51 1.02 0.94 -1.37
CA VAL A 51 -0.03 1.77 -0.79
C VAL A 51 -1.36 1.41 -1.44
N LEU A 52 -2.36 1.13 -0.62
CA LEU A 52 -3.73 0.85 -1.03
C LEU A 52 -4.63 1.94 -0.45
N PHE A 53 -5.42 2.55 -1.32
CA PHE A 53 -6.33 3.60 -0.93
C PHE A 53 -7.60 3.58 -1.77
N ARG A 54 -8.63 4.20 -1.23
CA ARG A 54 -9.90 4.40 -1.90
C ARG A 54 -10.03 5.84 -2.34
N ARG A 55 -10.56 6.06 -3.55
CA ARG A 55 -10.94 7.38 -4.04
C ARG A 55 -12.34 7.29 -4.63
N GLY A 56 -13.32 7.80 -3.88
CA GLY A 56 -14.74 7.67 -4.23
C GLY A 56 -15.24 6.22 -4.13
N MET A 57 -15.61 5.62 -5.26
CA MET A 57 -16.08 4.22 -5.33
C MET A 57 -15.02 3.25 -5.86
N SER A 58 -13.89 3.76 -6.33
CA SER A 58 -12.81 2.94 -6.89
C SER A 58 -11.68 2.74 -5.88
N LEU A 59 -11.03 1.59 -5.98
CA LEU A 59 -9.86 1.21 -5.20
C LEU A 59 -8.62 1.40 -6.06
N TYR A 60 -7.55 1.94 -5.47
CA TYR A 60 -6.31 2.22 -6.15
C TYR A 60 -5.13 1.70 -5.36
N GLU A 61 -4.12 1.22 -6.06
CA GLU A 61 -2.85 0.84 -5.48
C GLU A 61 -1.71 1.65 -6.08
N VAL A 62 -0.66 1.83 -5.30
CA VAL A 62 0.62 2.36 -5.73
C VAL A 62 1.66 1.30 -5.38
N ASN A 63 2.37 0.83 -6.40
CA ASN A 63 3.52 -0.05 -6.26
C ASN A 63 4.76 0.75 -6.62
N ALA A 64 5.72 0.85 -5.72
CA ALA A 64 6.97 1.53 -5.98
C ALA A 64 8.15 0.76 -5.42
N SER A 65 9.29 0.92 -6.07
CA SER A 65 10.52 0.26 -5.64
C SER A 65 11.71 1.15 -5.97
N HIS A 66 12.75 1.07 -5.16
CA HIS A 66 14.00 1.72 -5.47
C HIS A 66 15.16 0.78 -5.19
N ASP A 67 16.15 0.82 -6.08
CA ASP A 67 17.50 0.37 -5.84
C ASP A 67 18.34 1.60 -5.51
N SER A 68 19.10 1.57 -4.42
CA SER A 68 19.89 2.68 -3.85
C SER A 68 19.11 3.76 -3.07
N SER A 69 19.81 4.77 -2.55
CA SER A 69 19.33 5.69 -1.51
C SER A 69 18.31 6.75 -1.95
N ASP A 70 17.92 6.80 -3.23
CA ASP A 70 17.22 7.94 -3.81
C ASP A 70 15.69 7.99 -3.60
N GLY A 71 15.12 7.06 -2.83
CA GLY A 71 13.69 7.07 -2.49
C GLY A 71 12.80 6.73 -3.69
N MET A 72 11.51 7.10 -3.63
CA MET A 72 10.48 6.72 -4.62
C MET A 72 9.92 7.95 -5.36
N ASP A 73 10.78 8.95 -5.57
CA ASP A 73 10.42 10.21 -6.23
C ASP A 73 9.88 9.94 -7.64
N GLY A 74 8.72 10.51 -7.96
CA GLY A 74 8.05 10.33 -9.25
C GLY A 74 7.38 8.97 -9.45
N GLN A 75 7.42 8.05 -8.49
CA GLN A 75 6.78 6.73 -8.59
C GLN A 75 5.38 6.66 -7.96
N TRP A 76 4.81 7.81 -7.57
CA TRP A 76 3.41 7.86 -7.15
C TRP A 76 2.51 7.79 -8.39
N GLU A 77 2.28 6.56 -8.86
CA GLU A 77 1.44 6.24 -10.00
C GLU A 77 0.28 5.34 -9.55
N PRO A 78 -0.85 5.93 -9.10
CA PRO A 78 -1.99 5.13 -8.67
C PRO A 78 -2.64 4.37 -9.82
N GLU A 79 -2.73 3.06 -9.67
CA GLU A 79 -3.39 2.15 -10.59
C GLU A 79 -4.73 1.70 -10.00
N GLU A 80 -5.80 1.75 -10.79
CA GLU A 80 -7.09 1.22 -10.37
C GLU A 80 -7.00 -0.30 -10.21
N THR A 81 -7.52 -0.81 -9.10
CA THR A 81 -7.45 -2.22 -8.74
C THR A 81 -8.78 -2.73 -8.23
N LEU A 82 -8.94 -4.05 -8.22
CA LEU A 82 -10.14 -4.73 -7.75
C LEU A 82 -9.80 -5.63 -6.58
N LEU A 83 -10.75 -5.84 -5.67
CA LEU A 83 -10.58 -6.76 -4.54
C LEU A 83 -10.13 -8.14 -5.02
N MET A 84 -10.78 -8.68 -6.05
CA MET A 84 -10.40 -9.97 -6.64
C MET A 84 -8.97 -9.99 -7.19
N ALA A 85 -8.47 -8.88 -7.75
CA ALA A 85 -7.12 -8.79 -8.28
C ALA A 85 -6.07 -8.79 -7.15
N LEU A 86 -6.38 -8.15 -6.03
CA LEU A 86 -5.54 -8.16 -4.82
C LEU A 86 -5.51 -9.55 -4.19
N GLU A 87 -6.67 -10.20 -4.04
CA GLU A 87 -6.75 -11.57 -3.51
C GLU A 87 -5.99 -12.56 -4.38
N PHE A 88 -6.16 -12.49 -5.70
CA PHE A 88 -5.44 -13.35 -6.62
C PHE A 88 -3.92 -13.19 -6.49
N ARG A 89 -3.44 -11.94 -6.37
CA ARG A 89 -2.00 -11.67 -6.20
C ARG A 89 -1.45 -12.05 -4.83
N LEU A 90 -2.28 -12.08 -3.79
CA LEU A 90 -1.92 -12.61 -2.48
C LEU A 90 -1.85 -14.15 -2.47
N GLU A 91 -2.77 -14.83 -3.14
CA GLU A 91 -2.85 -16.30 -3.12
C GLU A 91 -1.92 -16.96 -4.15
N ARG A 92 -1.79 -16.35 -5.33
CA ARG A 92 -1.08 -16.92 -6.48
C ARG A 92 0.06 -16.07 -7.00
N GLY A 93 0.15 -14.82 -6.55
CA GLY A 93 1.21 -13.89 -6.92
C GLY A 93 2.33 -13.81 -5.89
N ARG A 94 3.06 -12.70 -5.92
CA ARG A 94 4.16 -12.38 -4.99
C ARG A 94 3.93 -11.07 -4.23
N LEU A 95 2.69 -10.61 -4.15
CA LEU A 95 2.38 -9.33 -3.51
C LEU A 95 2.76 -9.36 -2.04
N GLY A 96 3.71 -8.49 -1.65
CA GLY A 96 4.26 -8.42 -0.29
C GLY A 96 5.24 -9.52 0.08
N LEU A 97 5.60 -10.42 -0.84
CA LEU A 97 6.51 -11.54 -0.59
C LEU A 97 7.97 -11.11 -0.68
N ARG A 98 8.74 -11.34 0.38
CA ARG A 98 10.19 -11.13 0.41
C ARG A 98 10.97 -12.34 -0.08
N THR A 99 12.25 -12.11 -0.35
CA THR A 99 13.23 -13.15 -0.72
C THR A 99 13.38 -14.25 0.33
N ASP A 100 13.09 -13.97 1.61
CA ASP A 100 13.11 -14.96 2.70
C ASP A 100 11.82 -15.81 2.79
N GLY A 101 10.86 -15.61 1.87
CA GLY A 101 9.60 -16.33 1.81
C GLY A 101 8.52 -15.81 2.77
N LYS A 102 8.80 -14.75 3.53
CA LYS A 102 7.81 -14.13 4.41
C LYS A 102 7.03 -13.06 3.67
N ASN A 103 5.75 -12.94 3.99
CA ASN A 103 4.94 -11.84 3.50
C ASN A 103 4.86 -10.71 4.54
N LEU A 104 5.02 -9.48 4.07
CA LEU A 104 5.11 -8.28 4.90
C LEU A 104 3.77 -7.71 5.35
N PHE A 105 2.69 -8.04 4.64
CA PHE A 105 1.37 -7.44 4.87
C PHE A 105 0.19 -8.32 4.41
N ALA A 106 0.40 -9.60 4.09
CA ALA A 106 -0.65 -10.45 3.55
C ALA A 106 -1.83 -10.64 4.50
N ASP A 107 -1.57 -10.79 5.80
CA ASP A 107 -2.64 -11.05 6.76
C ASP A 107 -3.46 -9.79 7.02
N GLU A 108 -2.80 -8.64 7.12
CA GLU A 108 -3.41 -7.32 7.22
C GLU A 108 -4.23 -6.99 5.98
N LEU A 109 -3.68 -7.24 4.80
CA LEU A 109 -4.39 -7.03 3.54
C LEU A 109 -5.58 -7.99 3.42
N ARG A 110 -5.46 -9.27 3.78
CA ARG A 110 -6.60 -10.21 3.81
C ARG A 110 -7.71 -9.72 4.71
N PHE A 111 -7.36 -9.26 5.92
CA PHE A 111 -8.35 -8.74 6.86
C PHE A 111 -9.06 -7.51 6.31
N LEU A 112 -8.29 -6.58 5.73
CA LEU A 112 -8.83 -5.38 5.10
C LEU A 112 -9.76 -5.73 3.92
N LEU A 113 -9.38 -6.65 3.04
CA LEU A 113 -10.21 -7.08 1.91
C LEU A 113 -11.52 -7.71 2.40
N ALA A 114 -11.47 -8.52 3.47
CA ALA A 114 -12.67 -9.08 4.09
C ALA A 114 -13.58 -8.00 4.69
N GLU A 115 -13.02 -6.98 5.35
CA GLU A 115 -13.77 -5.83 5.86
C GLU A 115 -14.45 -5.05 4.72
N LEU A 116 -13.72 -4.76 3.63
CA LEU A 116 -14.26 -4.06 2.46
C LEU A 116 -15.42 -4.85 1.83
N LYS A 117 -15.28 -6.17 1.69
CA LYS A 117 -16.37 -7.05 1.20
C LYS A 117 -17.58 -7.02 2.13
N ALA A 118 -17.38 -7.11 3.44
CA ALA A 118 -18.45 -7.06 4.42
C ALA A 118 -19.20 -5.71 4.39
N ASN A 119 -18.50 -4.63 4.05
CA ASN A 119 -19.07 -3.29 3.88
C ASN A 119 -19.73 -3.07 2.51
N GLY A 120 -19.83 -4.10 1.66
CA GLY A 120 -20.51 -4.04 0.37
C GLY A 120 -19.67 -3.44 -0.76
N PHE A 121 -18.35 -3.37 -0.61
CA PHE A 121 -17.44 -3.07 -1.72
C PHE A 121 -17.31 -4.33 -2.57
N SER A 122 -17.72 -4.27 -3.84
CA SER A 122 -17.73 -5.40 -4.79
C SER A 122 -16.81 -5.15 -5.97
#